data_AF-A0A945RLQ2-F1
#
_entry.id   AF-A0A945RLQ2-F1
#
_cell.length_a   1.000
_cell.length_b   1.000
_cell.length_c   1.000
_cell.angle_alpha   90.00
_cell.angle_beta   90.00
_cell.angle_gamma   90.00
#
_symmetry.space_group_name_H-M   'P 1'
#
loop_
_entity.id
_entity.type
_entity.pdbx_description
1 polymer ?
#
loop_
_entity_poly.entity_id
_entity_poly.type
_entity_poly.pdbx_seq_one_letter_code
_entity_poly.pdbx_strand_id
1 'polypeptide(L)'
;MIIAAVVLFAVTVMAGAGALAEDRTFLGLQVTKIEGTYLVTKGVNVRAGPKTGSKKLGTLKAGSKVTVVGRAKGGAGWMAINRDGKEYGFVYAPVMLPMIDGTLTEKVSGTVQIEEHAPCGYTFEFRGKNTVDGEDYVFSDYEISYRCNDKGRPFTILAPMFMTEVPYQLTHKAVFQISIDLMEIENGYDEIYSTTFHYLPEQKKITFAGVSIKKQGRSPKIKERAVNSIAEALSAAVEIAPDAWSAEVWEQLSKVLVEN
;
A
#
# COMPACT_ATOMS: atom_id res chain seq x y z
N MET A 1 -31.69 20.00 53.96
CA MET A 1 -30.39 19.33 53.73
C MET A 1 -30.60 18.23 52.71
N ILE A 2 -30.27 18.47 51.44
CA ILE A 2 -30.36 17.48 50.37
C ILE A 2 -28.96 16.88 50.20
N ILE A 3 -28.83 15.57 50.43
CA ILE A 3 -27.57 14.84 50.29
C ILE A 3 -27.34 14.60 48.80
N ALA A 4 -26.34 15.26 48.22
CA ALA A 4 -25.88 15.03 46.86
C ALA A 4 -25.06 13.73 46.83
N ALA A 5 -25.59 12.69 46.18
CA ALA A 5 -24.85 11.47 45.91
C ALA A 5 -23.86 11.72 44.76
N VAL A 6 -22.57 11.78 45.09
CA VAL A 6 -21.49 11.83 44.10
C VAL A 6 -21.33 10.44 43.51
N VAL A 7 -21.83 10.24 42.29
CA VAL A 7 -21.60 9.01 41.51
C VAL A 7 -20.20 9.10 40.91
N LEU A 8 -19.25 8.36 41.49
CA LEU A 8 -17.89 8.25 40.99
C LEU A 8 -17.88 7.31 39.77
N PHE A 9 -17.81 7.87 38.56
CA PHE A 9 -17.55 7.09 37.35
C PHE A 9 -16.09 6.62 37.38
N ALA A 10 -15.88 5.35 37.73
CA ALA A 10 -14.59 4.69 37.56
C ALA A 10 -14.33 4.51 36.05
N VAL A 11 -13.49 5.37 35.48
CA VAL A 11 -12.96 5.19 34.12
C VAL A 11 -12.00 4.01 34.17
N THR A 12 -12.48 2.85 33.74
CA THR A 12 -11.64 1.68 33.48
C THR A 12 -10.86 1.95 32.20
N VAL A 13 -9.57 2.27 32.36
CA VAL A 13 -8.62 2.29 31.25
C VAL A 13 -8.47 0.85 30.77
N MET A 14 -9.20 0.48 29.72
CA MET A 14 -8.91 -0.74 28.97
C MET A 14 -7.58 -0.53 28.25
N ALA A 15 -6.49 -0.99 28.86
CA ALA A 15 -5.23 -1.20 28.18
C ALA A 15 -5.49 -2.13 26.99
N GLY A 16 -5.29 -1.64 25.77
CA GLY A 16 -5.44 -2.43 24.56
C GLY A 16 -4.53 -3.64 24.63
N ALA A 17 -5.13 -4.83 24.74
CA ALA A 17 -4.41 -6.07 24.53
C ALA A 17 -3.99 -6.09 23.06
N GLY A 18 -2.71 -5.83 22.79
CA GLY A 18 -2.12 -6.19 21.51
C GLY A 18 -2.42 -7.67 21.28
N ALA A 19 -3.12 -7.99 20.21
CA ALA A 19 -3.42 -9.37 19.84
C ALA A 19 -2.08 -10.12 19.76
N LEU A 20 -1.80 -10.96 20.75
CA LEU A 20 -0.66 -11.86 20.71
C LEU A 20 -0.87 -12.75 19.49
N ALA A 21 0.10 -12.75 18.58
CA ALA A 21 0.05 -13.56 17.37
C ALA A 21 -0.26 -15.02 17.77
N GLU A 22 -1.39 -15.53 17.29
CA GLU A 22 -1.88 -16.85 17.67
C GLU A 22 -0.92 -17.92 17.13
N ASP A 23 -0.45 -18.80 18.01
CA ASP A 23 0.35 -19.93 17.62
C ASP A 23 -0.53 -21.00 16.99
N ARG A 24 -0.05 -21.59 15.89
CA ARG A 24 -0.72 -22.71 15.24
C ARG A 24 0.25 -23.85 15.00
N THR A 25 -0.30 -25.06 14.99
CA THR A 25 0.44 -26.25 14.57
C THR A 25 0.43 -26.33 13.05
N PHE A 26 1.60 -26.56 12.45
CA PHE A 26 1.79 -26.78 11.02
C PHE A 26 2.76 -27.94 10.80
N LEU A 27 2.32 -29.02 10.15
CA LEU A 27 3.06 -30.28 10.02
C LEU A 27 3.63 -30.79 11.36
N GLY A 28 2.88 -30.62 12.45
CA GLY A 28 3.29 -30.99 13.80
C GLY A 28 4.29 -30.05 14.47
N LEU A 29 4.62 -28.90 13.86
CA LEU A 29 5.52 -27.88 14.39
C LEU A 29 4.78 -26.60 14.77
N GLN A 30 5.24 -25.91 15.80
CA GLN A 30 4.66 -24.62 16.19
C GLN A 30 5.14 -23.51 15.27
N VAL A 31 4.20 -22.75 14.71
CA VAL A 31 4.47 -21.56 13.90
C VAL A 31 3.65 -20.38 14.43
N THR A 32 4.24 -19.19 14.37
CA THR A 32 3.50 -17.95 14.63
C THR A 32 2.68 -17.61 13.40
N LYS A 33 1.37 -17.38 13.57
CA LYS A 33 0.48 -17.03 12.46
C LYS A 33 0.93 -15.75 11.76
N ILE A 34 1.17 -15.88 10.46
CA ILE A 34 1.32 -14.78 9.50
C ILE A 34 0.73 -15.29 8.20
N GLU A 35 -0.17 -14.52 7.61
CA GLU A 35 -0.88 -14.90 6.40
C GLU A 35 -0.63 -13.85 5.34
N GLY A 36 -0.31 -14.31 4.13
CA GLY A 36 -0.05 -13.43 3.01
C GLY A 36 0.51 -14.17 1.81
N THR A 37 0.46 -13.48 0.67
CA THR A 37 1.11 -13.94 -0.55
C THR A 37 2.56 -13.46 -0.53
N TYR A 38 3.48 -14.30 -0.98
CA TYR A 38 4.90 -13.95 -1.11
C TYR A 38 5.40 -14.32 -2.50
N LEU A 39 6.25 -13.46 -3.05
CA LEU A 39 6.96 -13.69 -4.30
C LEU A 39 8.31 -14.35 -4.00
N VAL A 40 8.60 -15.48 -4.64
CA VAL A 40 9.91 -16.14 -4.60
C VAL A 40 10.86 -15.42 -5.57
N THR A 41 11.94 -14.82 -5.05
CA THR A 41 12.91 -14.06 -5.87
C THR A 41 14.07 -14.91 -6.38
N LYS A 42 14.30 -16.09 -5.78
CA LYS A 42 15.33 -17.05 -6.21
C LYS A 42 14.84 -18.47 -6.02
N GLY A 43 15.24 -19.36 -6.92
CA GLY A 43 14.89 -20.78 -6.84
C GLY A 43 15.23 -21.39 -5.48
N VAL A 44 14.27 -22.08 -4.86
CA VAL A 44 14.38 -22.54 -3.47
C VAL A 44 13.73 -23.90 -3.26
N ASN A 45 14.26 -24.69 -2.32
CA ASN A 45 13.68 -25.97 -1.96
C ASN A 45 12.56 -25.79 -0.92
N VAL A 46 11.48 -26.55 -1.09
CA VAL A 46 10.47 -26.73 -0.03
C VAL A 46 10.88 -27.90 0.84
N ARG A 47 10.82 -27.70 2.15
CA ARG A 47 11.41 -28.57 3.17
C ARG A 47 10.37 -29.03 4.18
N ALA A 48 10.48 -30.27 4.66
CA ALA A 48 9.54 -30.82 5.64
C ALA A 48 9.65 -30.17 7.03
N GLY A 49 10.77 -29.50 7.32
CA GLY A 49 10.94 -28.69 8.53
C GLY A 49 11.78 -27.44 8.26
N PRO A 50 11.82 -26.49 9.21
CA PRO A 50 12.48 -25.19 9.06
C PRO A 50 14.01 -25.28 9.21
N LYS A 51 14.64 -26.20 8.46
CA LYS A 51 16.09 -26.39 8.40
C LYS A 51 16.50 -27.01 7.06
N THR A 52 17.69 -26.64 6.58
CA THR A 52 18.24 -27.09 5.29
C THR A 52 18.45 -28.60 5.21
N GLY A 53 18.79 -29.24 6.34
CA GLY A 53 18.99 -30.68 6.43
C GLY A 53 17.69 -31.52 6.51
N SER A 54 16.51 -30.90 6.54
CA SER A 54 15.26 -31.65 6.52
C SER A 54 14.94 -32.19 5.12
N LYS A 55 14.05 -33.19 5.06
CA LYS A 55 13.63 -33.83 3.81
C LYS A 55 13.14 -32.78 2.81
N LYS A 56 13.68 -32.84 1.58
CA LYS A 56 13.20 -32.04 0.46
C LYS A 56 11.84 -32.59 0.01
N LEU A 57 10.86 -31.71 -0.06
CA LEU A 57 9.51 -32.01 -0.55
C LEU A 57 9.32 -31.55 -1.99
N GLY A 58 10.04 -30.51 -2.41
CA GLY A 58 9.99 -30.01 -3.78
C GLY A 58 10.87 -28.78 -3.99
N THR A 59 10.59 -28.05 -5.07
CA THR A 59 11.27 -26.80 -5.45
C THR A 59 10.28 -25.76 -5.95
N LEU A 60 10.57 -24.50 -5.69
CA LEU A 60 9.91 -23.32 -6.25
C LEU A 60 10.91 -22.60 -7.16
N LYS A 61 10.43 -22.08 -8.28
CA LYS A 61 11.23 -21.26 -9.20
C LYS A 61 11.16 -19.78 -8.78
N ALA A 62 12.11 -18.96 -9.24
CA ALA A 62 11.92 -17.51 -9.20
C ALA A 62 10.61 -17.13 -9.93
N GLY A 63 9.94 -16.09 -9.47
CA GLY A 63 8.63 -15.67 -9.96
C GLY A 63 7.44 -16.47 -9.38
N SER A 64 7.69 -17.55 -8.62
CA SER A 64 6.60 -18.31 -8.00
C SER A 64 5.93 -17.49 -6.89
N LYS A 65 4.60 -17.41 -6.92
CA LYS A 65 3.79 -16.86 -5.82
C LYS A 65 3.40 -17.99 -4.87
N VAL A 66 3.57 -17.77 -3.57
CA VAL A 66 3.21 -18.75 -2.54
C VAL A 66 2.36 -18.14 -1.45
N THR A 67 1.41 -18.93 -0.94
CA THR A 67 0.62 -18.57 0.23
C THR A 67 1.38 -18.97 1.48
N VAL A 68 1.86 -17.98 2.23
CA VAL A 68 2.44 -18.18 3.56
C VAL A 68 1.32 -18.18 4.60
N VAL A 69 1.45 -19.07 5.57
CA VAL A 69 0.46 -19.26 6.64
C VAL A 69 1.05 -19.25 8.05
N GLY A 70 2.38 -19.15 8.14
CA GLY A 70 3.05 -19.02 9.42
C GLY A 70 4.56 -18.82 9.30
N ARG A 71 5.16 -18.34 10.38
CA ARG A 71 6.62 -18.22 10.54
C ARG A 71 7.08 -19.24 11.57
N ALA A 72 8.10 -20.03 11.22
CA ALA A 72 8.61 -21.05 12.12
C ALA A 72 9.19 -20.44 13.41
N LYS A 73 8.85 -21.03 14.56
CA LYS A 73 9.49 -20.70 15.84
C LYS A 73 10.85 -21.36 15.96
N GLY A 74 11.83 -20.67 16.52
CA GLY A 74 13.17 -21.22 16.79
C GLY A 74 14.04 -21.53 15.56
N GLY A 75 13.53 -21.38 14.34
CA GLY A 75 14.28 -21.47 13.08
C GLY A 75 14.31 -20.11 12.41
N ALA A 76 15.41 -19.37 12.55
CA ALA A 76 15.57 -18.04 11.97
C ALA A 76 15.36 -18.07 10.44
N GLY A 77 14.26 -17.46 9.98
CA GLY A 77 14.02 -17.20 8.57
C GLY A 77 13.38 -18.34 7.78
N TRP A 78 12.44 -19.10 8.35
CA TRP A 78 11.61 -20.05 7.59
C TRP A 78 10.12 -19.70 7.68
N MET A 79 9.42 -19.81 6.55
CA MET A 79 7.99 -19.58 6.42
C MET A 79 7.29 -20.88 6.04
N ALA A 80 6.20 -21.19 6.71
CA ALA A 80 5.30 -22.28 6.38
C ALA A 80 4.41 -21.85 5.21
N ILE A 81 4.35 -22.68 4.17
CA ILE A 81 3.55 -22.41 2.97
C ILE A 81 2.48 -23.48 2.76
N ASN A 82 1.34 -23.04 2.26
CA ASN A 82 0.32 -23.95 1.73
C ASN A 82 0.52 -24.17 0.22
N ARG A 83 0.05 -25.32 -0.25
CA ARG A 83 -0.15 -25.61 -1.67
C ARG A 83 -1.51 -26.24 -1.83
N ASP A 84 -2.33 -25.71 -2.74
CA ASP A 84 -3.67 -26.25 -3.04
C ASP A 84 -4.54 -26.38 -1.77
N GLY A 85 -4.46 -25.39 -0.87
CA GLY A 85 -5.20 -25.36 0.40
C GLY A 85 -4.69 -26.31 1.49
N LYS A 86 -3.59 -27.04 1.26
CA LYS A 86 -3.01 -27.99 2.21
C LYS A 86 -1.64 -27.55 2.69
N GLU A 87 -1.30 -27.94 3.92
CA GLU A 87 0.04 -27.74 4.47
C GLU A 87 1.07 -28.44 3.59
N TYR A 88 2.04 -27.69 3.07
CA TYR A 88 3.01 -28.24 2.13
C TYR A 88 4.40 -28.35 2.72
N GLY A 89 4.93 -27.27 3.29
CA GLY A 89 6.26 -27.31 3.91
C GLY A 89 6.80 -25.92 4.22
N PHE A 90 8.11 -25.86 4.45
CA PHE A 90 8.82 -24.66 4.85
C PHE A 90 9.75 -24.17 3.74
N VAL A 91 9.81 -22.85 3.58
CA VAL A 91 10.68 -22.15 2.61
C VAL A 91 11.52 -21.10 3.33
N TYR A 92 12.76 -20.92 2.87
CA TYR A 92 13.68 -19.94 3.42
C TYR A 92 13.18 -18.52 3.10
N ALA A 93 12.86 -17.75 4.14
CA ALA A 93 12.24 -16.43 4.05
C ALA A 93 13.07 -15.38 3.32
N PRO A 94 14.42 -15.32 3.44
CA PRO A 94 15.22 -14.29 2.77
C PRO A 94 15.20 -14.31 1.24
N VAL A 95 14.70 -15.38 0.61
CA VAL A 95 14.49 -15.44 -0.84
C VAL A 95 13.03 -15.18 -1.24
N MET A 96 12.26 -14.59 -0.34
CA MET A 96 10.87 -14.23 -0.54
C MET A 96 10.61 -12.78 -0.16
N LEU A 97 9.73 -12.12 -0.92
CA LEU A 97 9.22 -10.80 -0.63
C LEU A 97 7.72 -10.88 -0.33
N PRO A 98 7.20 -10.15 0.67
CA PRO A 98 5.76 -10.04 0.83
C PRO A 98 5.16 -9.43 -0.43
N MET A 99 3.97 -9.89 -0.81
CA MET A 99 3.27 -9.46 -2.00
C MET A 99 1.83 -9.12 -1.66
N ILE A 100 1.32 -8.06 -2.27
CA ILE A 100 -0.08 -7.67 -2.22
C ILE A 100 -0.70 -7.71 -3.60
N ASP A 101 -2.03 -7.72 -3.67
CA ASP A 101 -2.78 -7.63 -4.92
C ASP A 101 -3.46 -6.28 -4.98
N GLY A 102 -2.99 -5.40 -5.86
CA GLY A 102 -3.54 -4.06 -6.03
C GLY A 102 -4.84 -4.02 -6.84
N THR A 103 -5.31 -5.15 -7.38
CA THR A 103 -6.50 -5.18 -8.23
C THR A 103 -7.73 -4.62 -7.48
N LEU A 104 -8.43 -3.70 -8.13
CA LEU A 104 -9.75 -3.25 -7.70
C LEU A 104 -10.79 -3.69 -8.73
N THR A 105 -11.90 -4.24 -8.25
CA THR A 105 -13.01 -4.66 -9.12
C THR A 105 -13.97 -3.52 -9.46
N GLU A 106 -14.05 -2.53 -8.57
CA GLU A 106 -14.96 -1.39 -8.67
C GLU A 106 -14.19 -0.09 -8.71
N LYS A 107 -14.76 0.92 -9.38
CA LYS A 107 -14.25 2.29 -9.30
C LYS A 107 -14.47 2.83 -7.90
N VAL A 108 -13.55 3.65 -7.41
CA VAL A 108 -13.66 4.33 -6.12
C VAL A 108 -13.86 5.81 -6.38
N SER A 109 -14.82 6.42 -5.69
CA SER A 109 -15.14 7.84 -5.84
C SER A 109 -15.30 8.53 -4.49
N GLY A 110 -15.02 9.83 -4.47
CA GLY A 110 -15.16 10.64 -3.27
C GLY A 110 -15.01 12.13 -3.58
N THR A 111 -14.78 12.91 -2.53
CA THR A 111 -14.53 14.34 -2.62
C THR A 111 -13.27 14.67 -1.83
N VAL A 112 -12.35 15.40 -2.45
CA VAL A 112 -11.14 15.89 -1.80
C VAL A 112 -11.34 17.35 -1.38
N GLN A 113 -10.98 17.64 -0.13
CA GLN A 113 -10.89 19.01 0.39
C GLN A 113 -9.46 19.49 0.21
N ILE A 114 -9.28 20.66 -0.42
CA ILE A 114 -7.97 21.20 -0.78
C ILE A 114 -7.83 22.56 -0.12
N GLU A 115 -6.72 22.81 0.55
CA GLU A 115 -6.48 24.12 1.14
C GLU A 115 -6.32 25.18 0.04
N GLU A 116 -7.01 26.31 0.19
CA GLU A 116 -7.02 27.45 -0.75
C GLU A 116 -7.69 27.19 -2.12
N HIS A 117 -8.26 26.00 -2.34
CA HIS A 117 -8.99 25.65 -3.56
C HIS A 117 -10.38 25.10 -3.26
N ALA A 118 -11.30 25.20 -4.23
CA ALA A 118 -12.60 24.56 -4.11
C ALA A 118 -12.45 23.03 -4.05
N PRO A 119 -13.35 22.31 -3.35
CA PRO A 119 -13.30 20.85 -3.33
C PRO A 119 -13.43 20.26 -4.73
N CYS A 120 -12.67 19.21 -5.00
CA CYS A 120 -12.80 18.43 -6.22
C CYS A 120 -13.52 17.11 -5.93
N GLY A 121 -14.42 16.69 -6.81
CA GLY A 121 -14.85 15.30 -6.85
C GLY A 121 -13.75 14.45 -7.48
N TYR A 122 -13.52 13.24 -7.00
CA TYR A 122 -12.58 12.32 -7.65
C TYR A 122 -13.25 10.98 -7.96
N THR A 123 -12.76 10.33 -9.01
CA THR A 123 -12.99 8.91 -9.29
C THR A 123 -11.65 8.31 -9.71
N PHE A 124 -11.32 7.11 -9.24
CA PHE A 124 -10.22 6.33 -9.78
C PHE A 124 -10.64 4.89 -10.05
N GLU A 125 -10.03 4.29 -11.05
CA GLU A 125 -10.31 2.91 -11.44
C GLU A 125 -9.04 2.16 -11.82
N PHE A 126 -9.04 0.86 -11.55
CA PHE A 126 -7.95 -0.03 -11.93
C PHE A 126 -7.91 -0.20 -13.45
N ARG A 127 -6.71 -0.02 -14.02
CA ARG A 127 -6.46 -0.12 -15.46
C ARG A 127 -5.77 -1.42 -15.85
N GLY A 128 -4.96 -1.98 -14.97
CA GLY A 128 -4.29 -3.24 -15.24
C GLY A 128 -3.06 -3.45 -14.37
N LYS A 129 -2.33 -4.52 -14.68
CA LYS A 129 -1.05 -4.80 -14.07
C LYS A 129 0.06 -4.65 -15.10
N ASN A 130 1.14 -3.99 -14.71
CA ASN A 130 2.33 -3.86 -15.51
C ASN A 130 3.51 -4.55 -14.87
N THR A 131 4.43 -5.04 -15.70
CA THR A 131 5.69 -5.65 -15.29
C THR A 131 6.84 -4.83 -15.83
N VAL A 132 7.93 -4.74 -15.09
CA VAL A 132 9.18 -4.20 -15.61
C VAL A 132 9.88 -5.31 -16.39
N ASP A 133 10.31 -5.01 -17.61
CA ASP A 133 10.99 -5.99 -18.47
C ASP A 133 12.21 -6.60 -17.76
N GLY A 134 12.23 -7.93 -17.69
CA GLY A 134 13.28 -8.69 -17.02
C GLY A 134 13.11 -8.84 -15.51
N GLU A 135 12.06 -8.28 -14.92
CA GLU A 135 11.76 -8.37 -13.49
C GLU A 135 10.44 -9.12 -13.23
N ASP A 136 10.41 -9.88 -12.14
CA ASP A 136 9.19 -10.56 -11.66
C ASP A 136 8.24 -9.60 -10.89
N TYR A 137 8.58 -8.31 -10.85
CA TYR A 137 7.87 -7.30 -10.08
C TYR A 137 6.69 -6.75 -10.86
N VAL A 138 5.57 -6.66 -10.16
CA VAL A 138 4.28 -6.23 -10.72
C VAL A 138 3.89 -4.89 -10.10
N PHE A 139 3.35 -4.02 -10.94
CA PHE A 139 2.74 -2.76 -10.59
C PHE A 139 1.24 -2.86 -10.88
N SER A 140 0.42 -2.29 -10.02
CA SER A 140 -0.99 -2.06 -10.30
C SER A 140 -1.16 -0.62 -10.75
N ASP A 141 -1.86 -0.46 -11.86
CA ASP A 141 -2.05 0.81 -12.52
C ASP A 141 -3.50 1.24 -12.40
N TYR A 142 -3.69 2.53 -12.17
CA TYR A 142 -4.99 3.16 -12.01
C TYR A 142 -5.01 4.46 -12.79
N GLU A 143 -6.20 4.88 -13.16
CA GLU A 143 -6.43 6.20 -13.74
C GLU A 143 -7.34 7.00 -12.80
N ILE A 144 -6.90 8.22 -12.46
CA ILE A 144 -7.65 9.15 -11.62
C ILE A 144 -8.24 10.25 -12.51
N SER A 145 -9.48 10.62 -12.22
CA SER A 145 -10.13 11.83 -12.70
C SER A 145 -10.54 12.70 -11.52
N TYR A 146 -9.94 13.88 -11.39
CA TYR A 146 -10.40 14.93 -10.47
C TYR A 146 -11.26 15.92 -11.22
N ARG A 147 -12.51 16.08 -10.82
CA ARG A 147 -13.43 17.09 -11.32
C ARG A 147 -13.42 18.28 -10.38
N CYS A 148 -12.77 19.36 -10.80
CA CYS A 148 -12.50 20.54 -10.01
C CYS A 148 -13.27 21.76 -10.55
N ASN A 149 -13.25 22.85 -9.79
CA ASN A 149 -13.83 24.13 -10.17
C ASN A 149 -12.91 25.27 -9.72
N ASP A 150 -12.57 26.18 -10.62
CA ASP A 150 -11.91 27.45 -10.28
C ASP A 150 -12.82 28.63 -10.61
N LYS A 151 -13.32 29.32 -9.59
CA LYS A 151 -14.17 30.52 -9.71
C LYS A 151 -15.34 30.36 -10.68
N GLY A 152 -16.02 29.22 -10.64
CA GLY A 152 -17.15 28.88 -11.49
C GLY A 152 -16.79 28.18 -12.80
N ARG A 153 -15.51 28.03 -13.12
CA ARG A 153 -15.03 27.34 -14.32
C ARG A 153 -14.68 25.89 -13.98
N PRO A 154 -15.44 24.89 -14.46
CA PRO A 154 -15.11 23.49 -14.25
C PRO A 154 -13.88 23.12 -15.06
N PHE A 155 -13.04 22.25 -14.50
CA PHE A 155 -11.94 21.61 -15.20
C PHE A 155 -11.72 20.21 -14.64
N THR A 156 -11.06 19.34 -15.41
CA THR A 156 -10.72 17.98 -15.01
C THR A 156 -9.21 17.81 -14.99
N ILE A 157 -8.69 17.07 -14.02
CA ILE A 157 -7.30 16.63 -13.99
C ILE A 157 -7.32 15.12 -14.20
N LEU A 158 -6.59 14.64 -15.20
CA LEU A 158 -6.35 13.22 -15.42
C LEU A 158 -4.95 12.91 -14.90
N ALA A 159 -4.84 11.90 -14.05
CA ALA A 159 -3.58 11.53 -13.45
C ALA A 159 -3.45 9.99 -13.40
N PRO A 160 -2.43 9.39 -14.03
CA PRO A 160 -2.12 8.00 -13.77
C PRO A 160 -1.62 7.84 -12.32
N MET A 161 -1.99 6.72 -11.72
CA MET A 161 -1.52 6.31 -10.40
C MET A 161 -0.98 4.89 -10.47
N PHE A 162 0.13 4.66 -9.78
CA PHE A 162 0.83 3.38 -9.79
C PHE A 162 1.06 2.90 -8.36
N MET A 163 1.00 1.59 -8.16
CA MET A 163 1.29 0.96 -6.87
C MET A 163 2.17 -0.27 -7.05
N THR A 164 3.25 -0.38 -6.26
CA THR A 164 4.09 -1.59 -6.27
C THR A 164 3.38 -2.74 -5.57
N GLU A 165 3.40 -3.95 -6.16
CA GLU A 165 2.85 -5.17 -5.52
C GLU A 165 3.86 -5.91 -4.64
N VAL A 166 5.13 -5.50 -4.70
CA VAL A 166 6.21 -5.91 -3.79
C VAL A 166 6.80 -4.67 -3.11
N PRO A 167 7.56 -4.82 -2.01
CA PRO A 167 8.18 -3.67 -1.36
C PRO A 167 9.13 -2.93 -2.29
N TYR A 168 9.03 -1.60 -2.35
CA TYR A 168 9.78 -0.79 -3.33
C TYR A 168 11.30 -0.87 -3.13
N GLN A 169 11.75 -1.10 -1.88
CA GLN A 169 13.17 -1.30 -1.56
C GLN A 169 13.63 -2.75 -1.74
N LEU A 170 12.75 -3.65 -2.22
CA LEU A 170 13.02 -5.08 -2.38
C LEU A 170 13.52 -5.74 -1.10
N THR A 171 12.96 -5.33 0.04
CA THR A 171 13.27 -5.89 1.36
C THR A 171 12.09 -6.66 1.94
N HIS A 172 12.33 -7.40 3.01
CA HIS A 172 11.26 -8.08 3.76
C HIS A 172 10.34 -7.11 4.53
N LYS A 173 10.69 -5.82 4.63
CA LYS A 173 9.82 -4.81 5.22
C LYS A 173 8.72 -4.47 4.22
N ALA A 174 7.48 -4.77 4.57
CA ALA A 174 6.31 -4.59 3.74
C ALA A 174 5.95 -3.10 3.58
N VAL A 175 6.71 -2.38 2.73
CA VAL A 175 6.49 -0.98 2.39
C VAL A 175 6.28 -0.85 0.89
N PHE A 176 5.06 -0.53 0.49
CA PHE A 176 4.65 -0.46 -0.91
C PHE A 176 4.52 1.00 -1.34
N GLN A 177 5.06 1.34 -2.50
CA GLN A 177 5.03 2.71 -2.99
C GLN A 177 3.76 2.93 -3.80
N ILE A 178 3.11 4.08 -3.59
CA ILE A 178 2.05 4.60 -4.46
C ILE A 178 2.56 5.92 -5.06
N SER A 179 2.47 6.09 -6.37
CA SER A 179 2.80 7.35 -7.06
C SER A 179 1.59 7.86 -7.83
N ILE A 180 1.36 9.17 -7.79
CA ILE A 180 0.39 9.87 -8.62
C ILE A 180 1.17 10.85 -9.49
N ASP A 181 1.03 10.72 -10.79
CA ASP A 181 1.82 11.46 -11.76
C ASP A 181 0.93 12.49 -12.47
N LEU A 182 1.42 13.73 -12.58
CA LEU A 182 0.78 14.80 -13.35
C LEU A 182 1.59 15.00 -14.64
N MET A 183 0.97 14.71 -15.77
CA MET A 183 1.64 14.70 -17.08
C MET A 183 1.72 16.10 -17.69
N GLU A 184 0.79 16.97 -17.33
CA GLU A 184 0.58 18.28 -17.96
C GLU A 184 1.31 19.43 -17.24
N ILE A 185 2.21 19.11 -16.32
CA ILE A 185 2.98 20.11 -15.58
C ILE A 185 4.25 20.47 -16.34
N GLU A 186 4.25 21.65 -16.94
CA GLU A 186 5.45 22.30 -17.45
C GLU A 186 6.36 22.67 -16.29
N ASN A 187 7.58 22.14 -16.32
CA ASN A 187 8.52 22.32 -15.23
C ASN A 187 9.95 22.64 -15.70
N GLY A 188 10.18 22.71 -17.02
CA GLY A 188 11.49 22.98 -17.61
C GLY A 188 12.49 21.83 -17.47
N TYR A 189 12.05 20.66 -16.99
CA TYR A 189 12.77 19.40 -16.96
C TYR A 189 12.01 18.35 -17.79
N ASP A 190 12.70 17.29 -18.20
CA ASP A 190 12.08 16.09 -18.78
C ASP A 190 11.57 15.13 -17.67
N GLU A 191 11.25 15.66 -16.49
CA GLU A 191 10.81 14.90 -15.32
C GLU A 191 9.30 15.05 -15.10
N ILE A 192 8.62 13.95 -14.82
CA ILE A 192 7.20 13.94 -14.49
C ILE A 192 7.03 14.45 -13.05
N TYR A 193 6.04 15.32 -12.85
CA TYR A 193 5.66 15.73 -11.50
C TYR A 193 4.93 14.57 -10.81
N SER A 194 5.58 13.94 -9.84
CA SER A 194 5.06 12.77 -9.13
C SER A 194 4.84 13.09 -7.66
N THR A 195 3.72 12.67 -7.10
CA THR A 195 3.45 12.69 -5.67
C THR A 195 3.51 11.26 -5.12
N THR A 196 4.41 11.02 -4.18
CA THR A 196 4.72 9.66 -3.71
C THR A 196 4.25 9.43 -2.27
N PHE A 197 3.76 8.22 -2.02
CA PHE A 197 3.34 7.73 -0.71
C PHE A 197 3.93 6.35 -0.42
N HIS A 198 4.04 6.02 0.86
CA HIS A 198 4.35 4.68 1.33
C HIS A 198 3.14 4.09 2.06
N TYR A 199 2.66 2.96 1.58
CA TYR A 199 1.66 2.14 2.26
C TYR A 199 2.35 1.09 3.14
N LEU A 200 1.98 1.06 4.42
CA LEU A 200 2.51 0.16 5.44
C LEU A 200 1.37 -0.69 6.01
N PRO A 201 0.99 -1.82 5.35
CA PRO A 201 -0.16 -2.63 5.76
C PRO A 201 -0.06 -3.17 7.18
N GLU A 202 1.14 -3.58 7.63
CA GLU A 202 1.35 -4.07 9.00
C GLU A 202 1.04 -3.00 10.05
N GLN A 203 1.26 -1.73 9.72
CA GLN A 203 0.98 -0.58 10.58
C GLN A 203 -0.39 0.05 10.31
N LYS A 204 -1.16 -0.51 9.35
CA LYS A 204 -2.47 0.01 8.92
C LYS A 204 -2.44 1.51 8.61
N LYS A 205 -1.44 1.94 7.86
CA LYS A 205 -1.27 3.36 7.55
C LYS A 205 -0.63 3.62 6.19
N ILE A 206 -0.83 4.84 5.71
CA ILE A 206 -0.14 5.41 4.57
C ILE A 206 0.55 6.71 5.00
N THR A 207 1.74 6.96 4.45
CA THR A 207 2.53 8.17 4.74
C THR A 207 2.94 8.86 3.45
N PHE A 208 2.80 10.18 3.39
CA PHE A 208 3.34 11.03 2.34
C PHE A 208 4.87 10.96 2.34
N ALA A 209 5.45 10.64 1.19
CA ALA A 209 6.89 10.50 1.00
C ALA A 209 7.53 11.76 0.38
N GLY A 210 6.79 12.49 -0.45
CA GLY A 210 7.27 13.72 -1.08
C GLY A 210 6.69 13.94 -2.48
N VAL A 211 7.23 14.95 -3.16
CA VAL A 211 7.04 15.15 -4.60
C VAL A 211 8.39 15.11 -5.32
N SER A 212 8.42 14.74 -6.60
CA SER A 212 9.65 14.71 -7.40
C SER A 212 10.25 16.12 -7.58
N ILE A 213 9.41 17.10 -7.93
CA ILE A 213 9.85 18.48 -8.20
C ILE A 213 9.59 19.37 -6.97
N LYS A 214 10.54 19.37 -6.03
CA LYS A 214 10.40 20.06 -4.73
C LYS A 214 10.02 21.55 -4.80
N LYS A 215 10.45 22.27 -5.84
CA LYS A 215 10.13 23.70 -6.01
C LYS A 215 8.65 23.94 -6.32
N GLN A 216 7.99 22.95 -6.91
CA GLN A 216 6.58 22.96 -7.30
C GLN A 216 5.72 22.16 -6.30
N GLY A 217 6.29 21.77 -5.16
CA GLY A 217 5.59 21.06 -4.10
C GLY A 217 5.52 21.87 -2.80
N ARG A 218 4.59 21.47 -1.95
CA ARG A 218 4.52 21.86 -0.56
C ARG A 218 4.31 20.64 0.33
N SER A 219 4.45 20.84 1.63
CA SER A 219 4.13 19.78 2.58
C SER A 219 2.63 19.78 2.85
N PRO A 220 1.92 18.67 2.59
CA PRO A 220 0.49 18.62 2.86
C PRO A 220 0.24 18.67 4.37
N LYS A 221 -0.94 19.17 4.74
CA LYS A 221 -1.40 19.27 6.14
C LYS A 221 -1.49 17.89 6.80
N ILE A 222 -1.97 16.91 6.05
CA ILE A 222 -2.05 15.51 6.46
C ILE A 222 -0.90 14.75 5.78
N LYS A 223 0.05 14.26 6.58
CA LYS A 223 1.19 13.46 6.07
C LYS A 223 1.05 11.97 6.34
N GLU A 224 0.11 11.59 7.20
CA GLU A 224 -0.15 10.20 7.56
C GLU A 224 -1.64 10.00 7.76
N ARG A 225 -2.15 8.84 7.35
CA ARG A 225 -3.54 8.45 7.59
C ARG A 225 -3.63 6.96 7.91
N ALA A 226 -4.50 6.61 8.86
CA ALA A 226 -4.86 5.23 9.15
C ALA A 226 -5.72 4.67 7.99
N VAL A 227 -5.37 3.46 7.54
CA VAL A 227 -6.05 2.75 6.44
C VAL A 227 -6.05 1.25 6.70
N ASN A 228 -7.16 0.58 6.39
CA ASN A 228 -7.37 -0.84 6.67
C ASN A 228 -7.37 -1.72 5.41
N SER A 229 -7.33 -1.10 4.23
CA SER A 229 -7.37 -1.80 2.94
C SER A 229 -6.52 -1.07 1.89
N ILE A 230 -6.26 -1.76 0.78
CA ILE A 230 -5.59 -1.17 -0.39
C ILE A 230 -6.43 -0.05 -0.98
N ALA A 231 -7.75 -0.24 -1.09
CA ALA A 231 -8.66 0.79 -1.57
C ALA A 231 -8.60 2.06 -0.69
N GLU A 232 -8.59 1.91 0.64
CA GLU A 232 -8.43 3.05 1.56
C GLU A 232 -7.06 3.72 1.43
N ALA A 233 -5.99 2.95 1.19
CA ALA A 233 -4.65 3.50 0.96
C ALA A 233 -4.59 4.33 -0.33
N LEU A 234 -5.18 3.82 -1.42
CA LEU A 234 -5.26 4.53 -2.71
C LEU A 234 -6.13 5.79 -2.58
N SER A 235 -7.31 5.70 -1.97
CA SER A 235 -8.15 6.88 -1.67
C SER A 235 -7.40 7.93 -0.84
N ALA A 236 -6.65 7.51 0.18
CA ALA A 236 -5.88 8.43 0.99
C ALA A 236 -4.76 9.12 0.20
N ALA A 237 -4.07 8.41 -0.72
CA ALA A 237 -3.10 9.03 -1.63
C ALA A 237 -3.78 10.07 -2.54
N VAL A 238 -4.90 9.69 -3.16
CA VAL A 238 -5.71 10.54 -4.04
C VAL A 238 -6.22 11.79 -3.34
N GLU A 239 -6.56 11.70 -2.05
CA GLU A 239 -7.07 12.83 -1.26
C GLU A 239 -5.98 13.70 -0.63
N ILE A 240 -4.78 13.16 -0.38
CA ILE A 240 -3.68 13.92 0.21
C ILE A 240 -2.86 14.62 -0.88
N ALA A 241 -2.68 13.99 -2.05
CA ALA A 241 -1.80 14.50 -3.10
C ALA A 241 -2.12 15.94 -3.54
N PRO A 242 -3.38 16.33 -3.76
CA PRO A 242 -3.71 17.66 -4.25
C PRO A 242 -3.27 18.80 -3.30
N ASP A 243 -3.17 18.52 -2.00
CA ASP A 243 -2.69 19.47 -1.00
C ASP A 243 -1.15 19.64 -1.01
N ALA A 244 -0.43 18.70 -1.63
CA ALA A 244 1.02 18.79 -1.82
C ALA A 244 1.41 19.60 -3.07
N TRP A 245 0.47 19.95 -3.94
CA TRP A 245 0.72 20.69 -5.17
C TRP A 245 0.77 22.19 -4.91
N SER A 246 1.78 22.88 -5.44
CA SER A 246 1.90 24.33 -5.25
C SER A 246 0.81 25.10 -6.00
N ALA A 247 0.61 26.37 -5.64
CA ALA A 247 -0.31 27.26 -6.36
C ALA A 247 0.03 27.37 -7.86
N GLU A 248 1.32 27.30 -8.22
CA GLU A 248 1.78 27.31 -9.62
C GLU A 248 1.33 26.04 -10.37
N VAL A 249 1.45 24.86 -9.73
CA VAL A 249 0.94 23.60 -10.30
C VAL A 249 -0.57 23.71 -10.54
N TRP A 250 -1.32 24.20 -9.56
CA TRP A 250 -2.77 24.43 -9.70
C TRP A 250 -3.13 25.41 -10.81
N GLU A 251 -2.34 26.47 -10.99
CA GLU A 251 -2.53 27.43 -12.07
C GLU A 251 -2.32 26.80 -13.45
N GLN A 252 -1.35 25.90 -13.58
CA GLN A 252 -1.17 25.14 -14.82
C GLN A 252 -2.34 24.19 -15.06
N LEU A 253 -2.70 23.38 -14.07
CA LEU A 253 -3.79 22.39 -14.17
C LEU A 253 -5.14 23.02 -14.53
N SER A 254 -5.47 24.20 -13.99
CA SER A 254 -6.75 24.87 -14.29
C SER A 254 -6.85 25.39 -15.73
N LYS A 255 -5.73 25.49 -16.45
CA LYS A 255 -5.67 25.93 -17.85
C LYS A 255 -5.80 24.77 -18.84
N VAL A 256 -5.55 23.54 -18.41
CA VAL A 256 -5.38 22.37 -19.30
C VAL A 256 -6.70 21.92 -19.95
N LEU A 257 -7.88 22.25 -19.42
CA LEU A 257 -9.17 21.81 -20.00
C LEU A 257 -10.19 22.93 -20.20
N VAL A 258 -9.88 23.84 -21.12
CA VAL A 258 -10.91 24.58 -21.87
C VAL A 258 -11.18 23.82 -23.17
N GLU A 259 -11.90 22.71 -23.11
CA GLU A 259 -12.54 22.13 -24.30
C GLU A 259 -14.05 22.24 -24.11
N ASN A 260 -14.69 22.95 -25.05
CA ASN A 260 -16.14 23.13 -25.14
C ASN A 260 -16.86 21.81 -25.41
#